data_AF-A0ABD1DW39-F1
#
_entry.id   AF-A0ABD1DW39-F1
#
_cell.length_a   1.000
_cell.length_b   1.000
_cell.length_c   1.000
_cell.angle_alpha   90.00
_cell.angle_beta   90.00
_cell.angle_gamma   90.00
#
_symmetry.space_group_name_H-M   'P 1'
#
loop_
_entity.id
_entity.type
_entity.pdbx_description
1 polymer ?
#
loop_
_entity_poly.entity_id
_entity_poly.type
_entity_poly.pdbx_seq_one_letter_code
_entity_poly.pdbx_strand_id
1 'polypeptide(L)' 'VVFVGNFLRVNPISMKLLAYAMDYWSKGTLKALFLEHEGYFGAVGCLLQFNGELNTHLHSEGELLP' A
#
# COMPACT_ATOMS: atom_id res chain seq x y z
N VAL A 1 5.07 8.06 9.72
CA VAL A 1 5.07 8.11 8.24
C VAL A 1 5.28 6.71 7.72
N VAL A 2 4.46 6.27 6.76
CA VAL A 2 4.63 4.96 6.09
C VAL A 2 5.38 5.20 4.79
N PHE A 3 6.49 4.50 4.59
CA PHE A 3 7.20 4.50 3.31
C PHE A 3 6.85 3.23 2.53
N VAL A 4 6.53 3.40 1.25
CA VAL A 4 6.21 2.33 0.31
C VAL A 4 6.90 2.58 -1.03
N GLY A 5 6.88 1.59 -1.92
CA GLY A 5 7.49 1.65 -3.24
C GLY A 5 8.74 0.79 -3.38
N ASN A 6 9.08 0.47 -4.63
CA ASN A 6 10.06 -0.57 -4.96
C ASN A 6 11.52 -0.19 -4.63
N PHE A 7 11.80 1.08 -4.34
CA PHE A 7 13.12 1.56 -3.91
C PHE A 7 13.62 0.85 -2.63
N LEU A 8 12.69 0.43 -1.77
CA LEU A 8 12.98 -0.21 -0.49
C LEU A 8 13.12 -1.75 -0.59
N ARG A 9 12.80 -2.33 -1.76
CA ARG A 9 12.85 -3.78 -1.97
C ARG A 9 14.25 -4.31 -1.73
N VAL A 10 14.38 -5.22 -0.76
CA VAL A 10 15.66 -5.80 -0.31
C VAL A 10 16.70 -4.72 0.02
N ASN A 11 16.27 -3.56 0.51
CA ASN A 11 17.14 -2.42 0.81
C ASN A 11 17.03 -1.98 2.29
N PRO A 12 17.51 -2.80 3.24
CA PRO A 12 17.45 -2.48 4.66
C PRO A 12 18.33 -1.28 5.05
N ILE A 13 19.33 -0.93 4.23
CA ILE A 13 20.20 0.23 4.47
C ILE A 13 19.38 1.52 4.35
N SER A 14 18.67 1.69 3.24
CA SER A 14 17.81 2.86 3.05
C SER A 14 16.67 2.92 4.07
N MET A 15 16.07 1.78 4.44
CA MET A 15 15.04 1.73 5.49
C MET A 15 15.58 2.25 6.84
N LYS A 16 16.76 1.80 7.26
CA LYS A 16 17.39 2.27 8.52
C LYS A 16 17.75 3.75 8.47
N LEU A 17 18.27 4.23 7.34
CA LEU A 17 18.60 5.65 7.17
C LEU A 17 17.35 6.54 7.24
N LEU A 18 16.26 6.13 6.58
CA LEU A 18 14.98 6.84 6.65
C LEU A 18 14.41 6.87 8.07
N ALA A 19 14.46 5.72 8.77
CA ALA A 19 14.00 5.63 10.15
C ALA A 19 14.82 6.54 11.09
N TYR A 20 16.14 6.49 10.98
CA TYR A 20 17.04 7.34 11.77
C TYR A 20 16.83 8.83 11.47
N ALA A 21 16.79 9.22 10.19
CA ALA A 21 16.63 10.61 9.80
C ALA A 21 15.30 11.17 10.33
N MET A 22 14.21 10.40 10.21
CA MET A 22 12.92 10.80 10.73
C MET A 22 12.95 11.00 12.24
N ASP A 23 13.44 10.02 13.00
CA ASP A 23 13.50 10.09 14.46
C ASP A 23 14.37 11.29 14.92
N TYR A 24 15.55 11.44 14.31
CA TYR A 24 16.50 12.50 14.62
C TYR A 24 15.94 13.90 14.36
N TRP A 25 15.46 14.17 13.15
CA TRP A 25 15.01 15.51 12.76
C TRP A 25 13.66 15.88 13.39
N SER A 26 12.85 14.89 13.73
CA SER A 26 11.58 15.10 14.42
C SER A 26 11.72 15.14 15.94
N LYS A 27 12.92 14.96 16.50
CA LYS A 27 13.16 14.82 17.95
C LYS A 27 12.26 13.73 18.57
N GLY A 28 12.13 12.60 17.90
CA GLY A 28 11.34 11.44 18.34
C GLY A 28 9.82 11.56 18.17
N THR A 29 9.32 12.63 17.56
CA THR A 29 7.87 12.81 17.34
C THR A 29 7.33 12.04 16.12
N LEU A 30 8.22 11.63 15.20
CA LEU A 30 7.85 10.86 13.99
C LEU A 30 8.54 9.50 13.95
N LYS A 31 7.75 8.47 13.64
CA LYS A 31 8.23 7.10 13.42
C LYS A 31 8.08 6.69 11.96
N ALA A 32 9.13 6.07 11.40
CA ALA A 32 9.07 5.45 10.08
C ALA A 32 8.48 4.03 10.19
N LEU A 33 7.53 3.73 9.31
CA LEU A 33 6.89 2.44 9.19
C LEU A 33 7.12 1.91 7.76
N PHE A 34 7.29 0.60 7.65
CA PHE A 34 7.55 -0.12 6.41
C PHE A 34 6.63 -1.34 6.33
N LEU A 35 6.40 -1.83 5.12
CA LEU A 35 5.45 -2.92 4.86
C LEU A 35 6.14 -3.97 3.98
N GLU A 36 5.93 -5.26 4.28
CA GLU A 36 6.54 -6.35 3.50
C GLU A 36 6.16 -6.30 2.01
N HIS A 37 4.93 -5.85 1.73
CA HIS A 37 4.37 -5.73 0.37
C HIS A 37 4.38 -4.28 -0.14
N GLU A 38 5.35 -3.48 0.30
CA GLU A 38 5.54 -2.06 -0.04
C GLU A 38 5.51 -1.74 -1.55
N GLY A 39 5.86 -2.68 -2.43
CA GLY A 39 5.87 -2.46 -3.88
C GLY A 39 4.54 -2.71 -4.61
N TYR A 40 3.51 -3.25 -3.95
CA TYR A 40 2.38 -3.88 -4.65
C TYR A 40 1.04 -3.14 -4.53
N PHE A 41 0.95 -2.06 -3.74
CA PHE A 41 -0.31 -1.37 -3.48
C PHE A 41 -1.03 -0.87 -4.74
N GLY A 42 -0.31 -0.41 -5.76
CA GLY A 42 -0.92 0.02 -7.02
C GLY A 42 -1.60 -1.14 -7.75
N ALA A 43 -0.91 -2.29 -7.87
CA ALA A 43 -1.47 -3.47 -8.52
C ALA A 43 -2.66 -4.05 -7.73
N VAL A 44 -2.55 -4.12 -6.41
CA VAL A 44 -3.64 -4.57 -5.53
C VAL A 44 -4.84 -3.62 -5.63
N GLY A 45 -4.61 -2.30 -5.70
CA GLY A 45 -5.66 -1.31 -5.89
C GLY A 45 -6.43 -1.51 -7.20
N CYS A 46 -5.73 -1.75 -8.31
CA CYS A 46 -6.37 -2.07 -9.60
C CYS A 46 -7.21 -3.35 -9.52
N LEU A 47 -6.70 -4.40 -8.85
CA LEU A 47 -7.43 -5.65 -8.66
C LEU A 47 -8.71 -5.45 -7.83
N LEU A 48 -8.63 -4.68 -6.74
CA LEU A 48 -9.78 -4.38 -5.89
C LEU A 48 -10.85 -3.60 -6.66
N GLN A 49 -10.44 -2.62 -7.47
CA GLN A 49 -11.35 -1.87 -8.33
C GLN A 49 -12.05 -2.79 -9.33
N PHE A 50 -11.29 -3.63 -10.04
CA PHE A 50 -11.82 -4.59 -11.00
C PHE A 50 -12.82 -5.55 -10.35
N ASN A 51 -12.50 -6.09 -9.17
CA ASN A 51 -13.40 -6.98 -8.44
C ASN A 51 -14.68 -6.26 -7.96
N GLY A 52 -14.57 -4.98 -7.59
CA GLY A 52 -15.73 -4.14 -7.26
C GLY A 52 -16.66 -3.96 -8.45
N GLU A 53 -16.12 -3.58 -9.60
CA GLU A 53 -16.86 -3.44 -10.86
C GLU A 53 -17.53 -4.77 -11.26
N LEU A 54 -16.79 -5.87 -11.22
CA LEU A 54 -17.32 -7.20 -11.50
C LEU A 54 -18.49 -7.55 -10.59
N ASN A 55 -18.36 -7.33 -9.28
CA ASN A 55 -19.44 -7.59 -8.32
C ASN A 55 -20.67 -6.71 -8.61
N THR A 56 -20.50 -5.44 -8.98
CA THR A 56 -21.63 -4.59 -9.37
C THR A 56 -22.35 -5.09 -10.63
N HIS A 57 -21.59 -5.57 -11.62
CA HIS A 57 -22.18 -6.15 -12.83
C HIS A 57 -22.96 -7.44 -12.52
N LEU A 58 -22.40 -8.35 -11.71
CA LEU A 58 -23.07 -9.57 -11.30
C LEU A 58 -24.36 -9.30 -10.52
N HIS A 59 -24.38 -8.30 -9.63
CA HIS A 59 -25.59 -7.89 -8.93
C HIS A 59 -26.64 -7.28 -9.88
N SER A 60 -26.23 -6.49 -10.87
CA SER A 60 -27.15 -5.93 -11.86
C SER A 60 -27.76 -6.99 -12.80
N GLU A 61 -27.02 -8.04 -13.13
CA GLU A 61 -27.54 -9.17 -13.92
C GLU A 61 -28.41 -10.11 -13.07
N GLY A 62 -28.11 -10.26 -11.77
CA GLY A 62 -28.89 -11.05 -10.82
C GLY A 62 -30.27 -10.46 -10.49
N GLU A 63 -30.45 -9.14 -10.56
CA GLU A 63 -31.76 -8.47 -10.43
C GLU A 63 -32.62 -8.55 -11.71
N LEU A 64 -32.04 -8.94 -12.86
CA LEU A 64 -32.76 -9.07 -14.13
C LEU A 64 -33.36 -10.47 -14.38
N LEU A 65 -33.14 -11.44 -13.49
CA LEU A 65 -33.79 -12.74 -13.53
C LEU A 65 -34.93 -12.78 -12.50
N PRO A 66 -36.16 -13.17 -12.90
CA PRO A 66 -37.34 -13.19 -12.01
C PRO A 66 -37.25 -14.20 -10.87
#